data_AF-A0A2J0LWZ7-F1
#
_entry.id   AF-A0A2J0LWZ7-F1
#
_cell.length_a   1.000
_cell.length_b   1.000
_cell.length_c   1.000
_cell.angle_alpha   90.00
_cell.angle_beta   90.00
_cell.angle_gamma   90.00
#
_symmetry.space_group_name_H-M   'P 1'
#
loop_
_entity.id
_entity.type
_entity.pdbx_description
1 polymer ?
#
loop_
_entity_poly.entity_id
_entity_poly.type
_entity_poly.pdbx_seq_one_letter_code
_entity_poly.pdbx_strand_id
1 'polypeptide(L)'
;MKKHVAVLILGLLFLLSAASIFAEDDASVQEFPFTGKAKVDNVNIRAGADKNFDVLSKLNSDDILSVVGKSYDWYKVVLPESAHCYVAKNYIEKDESGKYTCKVSNLNIRSKPNAGASILGQANKGDIVAVVADDADGWYEILPPEGAYGWVYSSLLEKVIIEQKSQVEPEEESKPEIKKKAPKRKKGFLWW
;
A
#
# COMPACT_ATOMS: atom_id res chain seq x y z
N MET A 1 -30.98 50.12 55.06
CA MET A 1 -30.23 50.44 56.29
C MET A 1 -29.71 49.13 56.86
N LYS A 2 -28.43 48.84 57.17
CA LYS A 2 -27.14 49.56 57.10
C LYS A 2 -26.08 48.54 56.60
N LYS A 3 -25.27 48.86 55.58
CA LYS A 3 -23.80 49.15 55.62
C LYS A 3 -22.86 48.02 56.13
N HIS A 4 -22.12 47.44 55.17
CA HIS A 4 -20.70 46.98 55.08
C HIS A 4 -19.79 46.67 56.29
N VAL A 5 -18.67 45.99 55.92
CA VAL A 5 -17.36 45.75 56.60
C VAL A 5 -17.29 44.39 57.32
N ALA A 6 -16.24 43.55 57.19
CA ALA A 6 -14.88 43.71 56.63
C ALA A 6 -14.44 42.59 55.63
N VAL A 7 -13.13 42.55 55.31
CA VAL A 7 -12.36 41.51 54.59
C VAL A 7 -11.47 40.75 55.59
N LEU A 8 -11.17 39.47 55.34
CA LEU A 8 -9.95 38.83 55.85
C LEU A 8 -9.40 37.81 54.83
N ILE A 9 -8.21 38.07 54.29
CA ILE A 9 -7.45 37.18 53.40
C ILE A 9 -6.27 36.65 54.21
N LEU A 10 -6.17 35.32 54.42
CA LEU A 10 -4.92 34.62 54.75
C LEU A 10 -5.12 33.10 54.62
N GLY A 11 -4.27 32.40 53.86
CA GLY A 11 -4.34 30.93 53.74
C GLY A 11 -3.78 30.37 52.42
N LEU A 12 -2.47 30.17 52.37
CA LEU A 12 -1.76 29.47 51.29
C LEU A 12 -1.67 27.95 51.61
N LEU A 13 -1.40 27.13 50.58
CA LEU A 13 -1.03 25.69 50.58
C LEU A 13 -2.12 24.60 50.37
N PHE A 14 -2.33 24.27 49.09
CA PHE A 14 -1.92 23.00 48.45
C PHE A 14 -2.39 21.63 49.01
N LEU A 15 -3.34 21.02 48.29
CA LEU A 15 -3.51 19.56 48.07
C LEU A 15 -4.46 19.41 46.85
N LEU A 16 -3.96 19.42 45.60
CA LEU A 16 -3.42 18.29 44.82
C LEU A 16 -4.32 17.04 44.72
N SER A 17 -4.40 16.50 43.50
CA SER A 17 -5.00 15.21 43.10
C SER A 17 -6.54 15.16 43.06
N ALA A 18 -7.21 14.85 41.94
CA ALA A 18 -6.70 14.59 40.59
C ALA A 18 -7.62 15.23 39.55
N ALA A 19 -7.06 16.09 38.70
CA ALA A 19 -7.50 16.07 37.31
C ALA A 19 -7.01 14.73 36.77
N SER A 20 -7.93 13.84 36.41
CA SER A 20 -7.59 12.67 35.60
C SER A 20 -7.15 13.17 34.24
N ILE A 21 -5.85 13.47 34.13
CA ILE A 21 -5.14 13.49 32.87
C ILE A 21 -5.21 12.04 32.39
N PHE A 22 -6.27 11.74 31.64
CA PHE A 22 -6.20 10.67 30.67
C PHE A 22 -5.13 11.14 29.69
N ALA A 23 -3.91 10.66 29.89
CA ALA A 23 -2.94 10.61 28.82
C ALA A 23 -3.59 9.70 27.77
N GLU A 24 -4.14 10.33 26.73
CA GLU A 24 -4.50 9.62 25.52
C GLU A 24 -3.19 9.03 25.00
N ASP A 25 -3.09 7.71 25.15
CA ASP A 25 -1.94 6.91 24.76
C ASP A 25 -1.58 7.29 23.32
N ASP A 26 -0.32 7.65 23.08
CA ASP A 26 0.13 8.20 21.79
C ASP A 26 0.01 7.12 20.73
N ALA A 27 -1.17 7.07 20.12
CA ALA A 27 -1.55 6.13 19.09
C ALA A 27 -0.80 6.52 17.81
N SER A 28 0.49 6.18 17.79
CA SER A 28 1.45 6.46 16.72
C SER A 28 0.77 6.34 15.37
N VAL A 29 0.58 7.49 14.71
CA VAL A 29 -0.23 7.56 13.49
C VAL A 29 0.46 6.71 12.44
N GLN A 30 -0.14 5.56 12.15
CA GLN A 30 0.46 4.60 11.25
C GLN A 30 0.34 5.11 9.83
N GLU A 31 1.43 5.65 9.28
CA GLU A 31 1.48 6.14 7.91
C GLU A 31 1.24 5.02 6.88
N PHE A 32 0.36 5.31 5.91
CA PHE A 32 0.00 4.46 4.78
C PHE A 32 0.16 5.23 3.45
N PRO A 33 0.48 4.56 2.33
CA PRO A 33 0.79 3.13 2.23
C PRO A 33 2.20 2.79 2.76
N PHE A 34 2.43 1.52 3.08
CA PHE A 34 3.78 1.02 3.38
C PHE A 34 3.98 -0.41 2.88
N THR A 35 5.23 -0.78 2.67
CA THR A 35 5.62 -2.14 2.26
C THR A 35 5.55 -3.10 3.45
N GLY A 36 4.65 -4.08 3.39
CA GLY A 36 4.55 -5.16 4.37
C GLY A 36 5.20 -6.43 3.84
N LYS A 37 5.93 -7.15 4.69
CA LYS A 37 6.51 -8.47 4.38
C LYS A 37 5.92 -9.54 5.31
N ALA A 38 5.59 -10.71 4.76
CA ALA A 38 5.06 -11.82 5.53
C ALA A 38 6.15 -12.50 6.38
N LYS A 39 5.83 -12.80 7.64
CA LYS A 39 6.79 -13.34 8.63
C LYS A 39 6.87 -14.87 8.69
N VAL A 40 5.91 -15.57 8.08
CA VAL A 40 5.76 -17.03 8.12
C VAL A 40 5.05 -17.51 6.86
N ASP A 41 5.11 -18.81 6.58
CA ASP A 41 4.40 -19.40 5.45
C ASP A 41 2.88 -19.49 5.66
N ASN A 42 2.13 -19.61 4.55
CA ASN A 42 0.68 -19.83 4.52
C ASN A 42 -0.16 -18.74 5.20
N VAL A 43 0.30 -17.49 5.20
CA VAL A 43 -0.46 -16.33 5.71
C VAL A 43 -1.62 -16.04 4.76
N ASN A 44 -2.85 -16.21 5.25
CA ASN A 44 -4.05 -16.03 4.42
C ASN A 44 -4.35 -14.55 4.15
N ILE A 45 -4.54 -14.21 2.87
CA ILE A 45 -5.22 -12.97 2.45
C ILE A 45 -6.71 -13.26 2.36
N ARG A 46 -7.55 -12.43 2.99
CA ARG A 46 -9.00 -12.64 3.08
C ARG A 46 -9.80 -11.52 2.42
N ALA A 47 -11.05 -11.82 2.11
CA ALA A 47 -12.00 -10.85 1.55
C ALA A 47 -12.48 -9.77 2.54
N GLY A 48 -12.21 -9.92 3.84
CA GLY A 48 -12.63 -8.99 4.89
C GLY A 48 -11.80 -9.12 6.16
N ALA A 49 -11.92 -8.13 7.05
CA ALA A 49 -11.18 -8.00 8.30
C ALA A 49 -11.67 -8.94 9.43
N ASP A 50 -11.90 -10.22 9.11
CA ASP A 50 -12.25 -11.26 10.08
C ASP A 50 -11.89 -12.67 9.55
N LYS A 51 -11.69 -13.63 10.46
CA LYS A 51 -11.32 -15.02 10.14
C LYS A 51 -12.40 -15.81 9.39
N ASN A 52 -13.65 -15.37 9.39
CA ASN A 52 -14.76 -16.04 8.72
C ASN A 52 -14.90 -15.62 7.24
N PHE A 53 -14.19 -14.58 6.79
CA PHE A 53 -14.16 -14.21 5.37
C PHE A 53 -13.35 -15.21 4.53
N ASP A 54 -13.78 -15.35 3.28
CA ASP A 54 -13.13 -16.16 2.26
C ASP A 54 -11.63 -15.87 2.16
N VAL A 55 -10.82 -16.92 2.00
CA VAL A 55 -9.40 -16.81 1.66
C VAL A 55 -9.27 -16.63 0.15
N LEU A 56 -8.59 -15.55 -0.26
CA LEU A 56 -8.38 -15.17 -1.67
C LEU A 56 -7.04 -15.67 -2.20
N SER A 57 -6.02 -15.70 -1.34
CA SER A 57 -4.68 -16.20 -1.62
C SER A 57 -3.94 -16.50 -0.32
N LYS A 58 -2.73 -17.02 -0.45
CA LYS A 58 -1.78 -17.18 0.66
C LYS A 58 -0.44 -16.56 0.29
N LEU A 59 0.19 -15.95 1.28
CA LEU A 59 1.57 -15.49 1.25
C LEU A 59 2.46 -16.53 1.94
N ASN A 60 3.67 -16.69 1.44
CA ASN A 60 4.75 -17.43 2.10
C ASN A 60 5.66 -16.48 2.88
N SER A 61 6.62 -17.03 3.64
CA SER A 61 7.65 -16.21 4.30
C SER A 61 8.36 -15.31 3.28
N ASP A 62 8.62 -14.08 3.70
CA ASP A 62 9.32 -13.06 2.92
C ASP A 62 8.61 -12.54 1.67
N ASP A 63 7.38 -12.99 1.37
CA ASP A 63 6.53 -12.36 0.36
C ASP A 63 6.21 -10.91 0.74
N ILE A 64 6.25 -10.01 -0.24
CA ILE A 64 6.11 -8.55 -0.08
C ILE A 64 4.81 -8.07 -0.71
N LEU A 65 4.10 -7.17 -0.02
CA LEU A 65 2.90 -6.50 -0.53
C LEU A 65 2.79 -5.03 -0.08
N SER A 66 1.87 -4.29 -0.69
CA SER A 66 1.51 -2.93 -0.27
C SER A 66 0.36 -2.96 0.74
N VAL A 67 0.61 -2.45 1.94
CA VAL A 67 -0.40 -2.19 2.97
C VAL A 67 -0.94 -0.79 2.80
N VAL A 68 -2.25 -0.66 2.61
CA VAL A 68 -2.93 0.60 2.29
C VAL A 68 -3.86 1.12 3.39
N GLY A 69 -4.00 0.38 4.50
CA GLY A 69 -4.79 0.80 5.65
C GLY A 69 -4.86 -0.26 6.74
N LYS A 70 -5.57 0.06 7.83
CA LYS A 70 -5.78 -0.85 8.98
C LYS A 70 -7.22 -0.74 9.49
N SER A 71 -7.75 -1.86 9.98
CA SER A 71 -9.00 -1.94 10.73
C SER A 71 -8.82 -2.97 11.84
N TYR A 72 -8.87 -2.53 13.10
CA TYR A 72 -8.53 -3.36 14.27
C TYR A 72 -7.19 -4.10 14.06
N ASP A 73 -7.19 -5.42 14.22
CA ASP A 73 -6.02 -6.28 14.06
C ASP A 73 -5.76 -6.70 12.61
N TRP A 74 -6.37 -6.07 11.60
CA TRP A 74 -6.22 -6.41 10.18
C TRP A 74 -5.66 -5.25 9.36
N TYR A 75 -4.71 -5.57 8.48
CA TYR A 75 -4.24 -4.67 7.45
C TYR A 75 -5.02 -4.86 6.16
N LYS A 76 -5.45 -3.76 5.53
CA LYS A 76 -5.97 -3.75 4.17
C LYS A 76 -4.79 -3.72 3.21
N VAL A 77 -4.77 -4.63 2.24
CA VAL A 77 -3.66 -4.84 1.32
C VAL A 77 -4.11 -4.81 -0.14
N VAL A 78 -3.22 -4.38 -1.03
CA VAL A 78 -3.37 -4.64 -2.48
C VAL A 78 -3.27 -6.14 -2.71
N LEU A 79 -4.14 -6.70 -3.55
CA LEU A 79 -4.11 -8.13 -3.87
C LEU A 79 -2.93 -8.46 -4.80
N PRO A 80 -2.14 -9.51 -4.50
CA PRO A 80 -1.14 -10.03 -5.44
C PRO A 80 -1.82 -10.76 -6.60
N GLU A 81 -1.14 -10.92 -7.73
CA GLU A 81 -1.65 -11.61 -8.93
C GLU A 81 -2.11 -13.06 -8.65
N SER A 82 -1.59 -13.70 -7.60
CA SER A 82 -2.00 -15.02 -7.12
C SER A 82 -3.36 -15.06 -6.39
N ALA A 83 -4.10 -13.96 -6.33
CA ALA A 83 -5.38 -13.89 -5.63
C ALA A 83 -6.59 -14.10 -6.55
N HIS A 84 -7.43 -15.07 -6.19
CA HIS A 84 -8.63 -15.43 -6.94
C HIS A 84 -9.69 -14.33 -6.83
N CYS A 85 -10.05 -13.73 -7.97
CA CYS A 85 -11.08 -12.72 -8.10
C CYS A 85 -12.10 -13.13 -9.17
N TYR A 86 -13.38 -12.84 -8.96
CA TYR A 86 -14.46 -13.28 -9.84
C TYR A 86 -15.34 -12.13 -10.33
N VAL A 87 -15.76 -12.19 -11.60
CA VAL A 87 -16.68 -11.24 -12.22
C VAL A 87 -17.72 -11.95 -13.07
N ALA A 88 -18.97 -11.49 -13.07
CA ALA A 88 -20.05 -12.18 -13.78
C ALA A 88 -19.95 -12.00 -15.31
N LYS A 89 -19.89 -13.11 -16.06
CA LYS A 89 -19.62 -13.14 -17.52
C LYS A 89 -20.55 -12.24 -18.33
N ASN A 90 -21.83 -12.19 -17.96
CA ASN A 90 -22.86 -11.45 -18.69
C ASN A 90 -22.54 -9.95 -18.84
N TYR A 91 -21.68 -9.39 -17.99
CA TYR A 91 -21.26 -7.98 -18.03
C TYR A 91 -19.89 -7.74 -18.67
N ILE A 92 -19.22 -8.80 -19.14
CA ILE A 92 -17.97 -8.73 -19.88
C ILE A 92 -18.22 -8.95 -21.37
N GLU A 93 -17.40 -8.34 -22.21
CA GLU A 93 -17.34 -8.50 -23.66
C GLU A 93 -15.94 -8.94 -24.07
N LYS A 94 -15.83 -9.88 -25.00
CA LYS A 94 -14.56 -10.29 -25.59
C LYS A 94 -14.48 -9.72 -27.01
N ASP A 95 -13.45 -8.94 -27.28
CA ASP A 95 -13.22 -8.38 -28.62
C ASP A 95 -12.49 -9.36 -29.56
N GLU A 96 -12.38 -8.99 -30.83
CA GLU A 96 -11.70 -9.79 -31.87
C GLU A 96 -10.20 -9.99 -31.60
N SER A 97 -9.57 -9.14 -30.78
CA SER A 97 -8.18 -9.30 -30.33
C SER A 97 -8.04 -10.28 -29.17
N GLY A 98 -9.16 -10.79 -28.65
CA GLY A 98 -9.22 -11.74 -27.54
C GLY A 98 -9.22 -11.10 -26.16
N LYS A 99 -9.25 -9.77 -26.08
CA LYS A 99 -9.22 -8.99 -24.84
C LYS A 99 -10.64 -8.88 -24.26
N TYR A 100 -10.74 -8.92 -22.94
CA TYR A 100 -11.99 -8.84 -22.21
C TYR A 100 -12.18 -7.44 -21.61
N THR A 101 -13.35 -6.84 -21.87
CA THR A 101 -13.70 -5.46 -21.48
C THR A 101 -15.04 -5.43 -20.75
N CYS A 102 -15.16 -4.59 -19.73
CA CYS A 102 -16.38 -4.44 -18.95
C CYS A 102 -17.44 -3.57 -19.67
N LYS A 103 -18.69 -4.06 -19.76
CA LYS A 103 -19.80 -3.39 -20.46
C LYS A 103 -20.56 -2.37 -19.59
N VAL A 104 -20.42 -2.41 -18.27
CA VAL A 104 -21.25 -1.64 -17.30
C VAL A 104 -20.39 -0.96 -16.24
N SER A 105 -20.86 0.14 -15.67
CA SER A 105 -20.17 0.81 -14.56
C SER A 105 -20.49 0.14 -13.21
N ASN A 106 -19.58 0.25 -12.24
CA ASN A 106 -19.71 -0.33 -10.89
C ASN A 106 -19.95 -1.86 -10.87
N LEU A 107 -19.34 -2.60 -11.79
CA LEU A 107 -19.38 -4.06 -11.83
C LEU A 107 -18.58 -4.63 -10.66
N ASN A 108 -19.26 -5.28 -9.71
CA ASN A 108 -18.63 -5.86 -8.53
C ASN A 108 -17.67 -7.01 -8.88
N ILE A 109 -16.43 -6.90 -8.40
CA ILE A 109 -15.43 -7.97 -8.37
C ILE A 109 -15.57 -8.69 -7.01
N ARG A 110 -15.57 -10.02 -7.01
CA ARG A 110 -15.97 -10.83 -5.84
C ARG A 110 -14.97 -11.90 -5.45
N SER A 111 -15.06 -12.34 -4.19
CA SER A 111 -14.24 -13.41 -3.61
C SER A 111 -14.52 -14.83 -4.12
N LYS A 112 -15.71 -15.06 -4.70
CA LYS A 112 -16.18 -16.35 -5.19
C LYS A 112 -17.14 -16.16 -6.38
N PRO A 113 -17.36 -17.19 -7.23
CA PRO A 113 -18.28 -17.15 -8.37
C PRO A 113 -19.76 -17.23 -7.94
N ASN A 114 -20.23 -16.29 -7.11
CA ASN A 114 -21.66 -16.16 -6.76
C ASN A 114 -22.04 -14.74 -6.31
N ALA A 115 -23.33 -14.41 -6.40
CA ALA A 115 -23.83 -13.07 -6.11
C ALA A 115 -23.83 -12.67 -4.62
N GLY A 116 -23.69 -13.63 -3.70
CA GLY A 116 -23.59 -13.40 -2.25
C GLY A 116 -22.15 -13.22 -1.75
N ALA A 117 -21.16 -13.48 -2.61
CA ALA A 117 -19.75 -13.40 -2.26
C ALA A 117 -19.29 -11.97 -1.94
N SER A 118 -18.26 -11.85 -1.10
CA SER A 118 -17.73 -10.56 -0.65
C SER A 118 -17.22 -9.74 -1.83
N ILE A 119 -17.48 -8.42 -1.82
CA ILE A 119 -17.04 -7.49 -2.88
C ILE A 119 -15.64 -7.00 -2.53
N LEU A 120 -14.69 -7.22 -3.45
CA LEU A 120 -13.27 -6.89 -3.29
C LEU A 120 -12.91 -5.52 -3.89
N GLY A 121 -13.68 -5.11 -4.89
CA GLY A 121 -13.49 -3.89 -5.68
C GLY A 121 -14.60 -3.79 -6.75
N GLN A 122 -14.50 -2.80 -7.63
CA GLN A 122 -15.42 -2.61 -8.75
C GLN A 122 -14.67 -2.26 -10.03
N ALA A 123 -15.12 -2.81 -11.15
CA ALA A 123 -14.69 -2.41 -12.49
C ALA A 123 -15.75 -1.50 -13.14
N ASN A 124 -15.31 -0.57 -13.98
CA ASN A 124 -16.15 0.38 -14.70
C ASN A 124 -16.27 0.04 -16.19
N LYS A 125 -17.23 0.69 -16.87
CA LYS A 125 -17.44 0.48 -18.29
C LYS A 125 -16.20 0.90 -19.09
N GLY A 126 -15.65 -0.01 -19.88
CA GLY A 126 -14.41 0.19 -20.63
C GLY A 126 -13.17 -0.37 -19.94
N ASP A 127 -13.25 -0.74 -18.66
CA ASP A 127 -12.12 -1.33 -17.94
C ASP A 127 -11.77 -2.71 -18.52
N ILE A 128 -10.48 -3.00 -18.56
CA ILE A 128 -9.91 -4.24 -19.08
C ILE A 128 -9.84 -5.25 -17.94
N VAL A 129 -10.34 -6.47 -18.16
CA VAL A 129 -10.21 -7.56 -17.19
C VAL A 129 -9.33 -8.68 -17.75
N ALA A 130 -8.33 -9.10 -16.97
CA ALA A 130 -7.46 -10.20 -17.34
C ALA A 130 -8.07 -11.54 -16.89
N VAL A 131 -8.87 -12.15 -17.77
CA VAL A 131 -9.52 -13.45 -17.51
C VAL A 131 -8.48 -14.58 -17.54
N VAL A 132 -8.40 -15.34 -16.45
CA VAL A 132 -7.53 -16.52 -16.32
C VAL A 132 -8.27 -17.84 -16.52
N ALA A 133 -9.55 -17.90 -16.13
CA ALA A 133 -10.39 -19.07 -16.31
C ALA A 133 -11.86 -18.72 -16.58
N ASP A 134 -12.53 -19.60 -17.32
CA ASP A 134 -13.98 -19.61 -17.50
C ASP A 134 -14.57 -20.56 -16.45
N ASP A 135 -15.25 -20.00 -15.43
CA ASP A 135 -15.96 -20.79 -14.42
C ASP A 135 -17.36 -21.11 -14.95
N ALA A 136 -17.72 -22.39 -14.96
CA ALA A 136 -18.91 -22.89 -15.68
C ALA A 136 -20.22 -22.20 -15.24
N ASP A 137 -20.30 -21.74 -13.99
CA ASP A 137 -21.51 -21.18 -13.37
C ASP A 137 -21.76 -19.69 -13.70
N GLY A 138 -21.22 -19.21 -14.82
CA GLY A 138 -21.48 -17.85 -15.33
C GLY A 138 -20.55 -16.77 -14.80
N TRP A 139 -19.37 -17.15 -14.29
CA TRP A 139 -18.34 -16.23 -13.79
C TRP A 139 -17.02 -16.38 -14.55
N TYR A 140 -16.28 -15.29 -14.72
CA TYR A 140 -14.87 -15.35 -15.08
C TYR A 140 -14.04 -15.25 -13.80
N GLU A 141 -13.04 -16.11 -13.68
CA GLU A 141 -11.92 -15.86 -12.78
C GLU A 141 -10.96 -14.89 -13.47
N ILE A 142 -10.54 -13.86 -12.76
CA ILE A 142 -9.70 -12.77 -13.26
C ILE A 142 -8.51 -12.55 -12.32
N LEU A 143 -7.41 -12.03 -12.86
CA LEU A 143 -6.39 -11.40 -12.03
C LEU A 143 -7.00 -10.18 -11.32
N PRO A 144 -6.55 -9.83 -10.09
CA PRO A 144 -7.05 -8.66 -9.39
C PRO A 144 -6.73 -7.37 -10.19
N PRO A 145 -7.74 -6.58 -10.59
CA PRO A 145 -7.50 -5.28 -11.21
C PRO A 145 -7.16 -4.23 -10.13
N GLU A 146 -6.74 -3.05 -10.59
CA GLU A 146 -6.52 -1.91 -9.69
C GLU A 146 -7.77 -1.59 -8.86
N GLY A 147 -7.59 -1.26 -7.58
CA GLY A 147 -8.69 -1.02 -6.66
C GLY A 147 -9.35 -2.27 -6.06
N ALA A 148 -8.90 -3.48 -6.41
CA ALA A 148 -9.26 -4.70 -5.70
C ALA A 148 -8.34 -4.92 -4.48
N TYR A 149 -8.94 -5.16 -3.31
CA TYR A 149 -8.22 -5.26 -2.04
C TYR A 149 -8.59 -6.50 -1.24
N GLY A 150 -7.64 -6.93 -0.39
CA GLY A 150 -7.82 -7.98 0.60
C GLY A 150 -7.41 -7.52 1.99
N TRP A 151 -7.45 -8.46 2.93
CA TRP A 151 -7.15 -8.24 4.35
C TRP A 151 -6.22 -9.32 4.90
N VAL A 152 -5.19 -8.92 5.63
CA VAL A 152 -4.21 -9.81 6.26
C VAL A 152 -4.13 -9.49 7.75
N TYR A 153 -4.00 -10.52 8.60
CA TYR A 153 -3.88 -10.31 10.04
C TYR A 153 -2.58 -9.56 10.37
N SER A 154 -2.71 -8.43 11.06
CA SER A 154 -1.64 -7.43 11.19
C SER A 154 -0.41 -7.96 11.91
N SER A 155 -0.59 -8.87 12.87
CA SER A 155 0.52 -9.51 13.59
C SER A 155 1.31 -10.52 12.75
N LEU A 156 0.94 -10.77 11.49
CA LEU A 156 1.64 -11.68 10.57
C LEU A 156 2.52 -10.95 9.54
N LEU A 157 2.42 -9.61 9.46
CA LEU A 157 3.28 -8.78 8.62
C LEU A 157 4.31 -8.01 9.47
N GLU A 158 5.46 -7.70 8.87
CA GLU A 158 6.40 -6.68 9.35
C GLU A 158 6.53 -5.53 8.35
N LYS A 159 6.70 -4.30 8.84
CA LYS A 159 6.90 -3.11 7.99
C LYS A 159 8.33 -3.07 7.50
N VAL A 160 8.54 -3.15 6.19
CA VAL A 160 9.85 -2.98 5.57
C VAL A 160 10.12 -1.49 5.38
N ILE A 161 11.13 -0.99 6.09
CA ILE A 161 11.67 0.35 5.85
C ILE A 161 12.79 0.20 4.83
N ILE A 162 12.51 0.55 3.57
CA ILE A 162 13.55 0.67 2.55
C ILE A 162 14.24 2.02 2.77
N GLU A 163 15.34 2.01 3.52
CA GLU A 163 16.21 3.17 3.61
C GLU A 163 16.78 3.47 2.22
N GLN A 164 16.27 4.51 1.57
CA GLN A 164 16.88 5.04 0.37
C GLN A 164 18.23 5.67 0.74
N LYS A 165 19.31 4.88 0.61
CA LYS A 165 20.68 5.39 0.62
C LYS A 165 20.88 6.27 -0.61
N SER A 166 20.46 7.54 -0.50
CA SER A 166 20.64 8.55 -1.53
C SER A 166 22.13 8.81 -1.71
N GLN A 167 22.71 8.26 -2.80
CA GLN A 167 24.04 8.67 -3.25
C GLN A 167 23.91 10.02 -3.94
N VAL A 168 24.32 11.07 -3.23
CA VAL A 168 24.78 12.32 -3.85
C VAL A 168 26.24 12.50 -3.42
N GLU A 169 27.12 11.78 -4.08
CA GLU A 169 28.55 12.11 -4.09
C GLU A 169 28.75 13.15 -5.20
N PRO A 170 29.21 14.38 -4.89
CA PRO A 170 29.37 15.41 -5.91
C PRO A 170 30.46 15.00 -6.90
N GLU A 171 30.11 14.97 -8.19
CA GLU A 171 31.09 14.80 -9.26
C GLU A 171 31.92 16.11 -9.37
N GLU A 172 33.02 16.17 -8.62
CA GLU A 172 33.86 17.36 -8.51
C GLU A 172 34.58 17.63 -9.85
N GLU A 173 34.41 18.86 -10.39
CA GLU A 173 34.94 19.28 -11.69
C GLU A 173 36.48 19.23 -11.73
N SER A 174 37.04 18.10 -12.15
CA SER A 174 38.49 17.96 -12.36
C SER A 174 38.96 18.63 -13.67
N LYS A 175 38.96 19.97 -13.68
CA LYS A 175 39.58 20.80 -14.72
C LYS A 175 41.02 21.19 -14.33
N PRO A 176 42.07 20.53 -14.86
CA PRO A 176 43.44 21.01 -14.68
C PRO A 176 43.82 22.13 -15.66
N GLU A 177 44.53 23.11 -15.13
CA GLU A 177 45.01 24.33 -15.78
C GLU A 177 45.88 24.14 -17.05
N ILE A 178 45.84 25.14 -17.92
CA ILE A 178 46.77 25.29 -19.05
C ILE A 178 48.17 25.64 -18.54
N LYS A 179 49.11 24.68 -18.57
CA LYS A 179 50.56 24.96 -18.38
C LYS A 179 51.29 25.02 -19.72
N LYS A 180 51.55 26.25 -20.19
CA LYS A 180 52.34 26.56 -21.39
C LYS A 180 53.77 26.03 -21.27
N LYS A 181 54.29 25.33 -22.30
CA LYS A 181 55.73 25.23 -22.61
C LYS A 181 55.96 25.23 -24.12
N ALA A 182 57.10 25.80 -24.54
CA ALA A 182 57.39 26.31 -25.88
C ALA A 182 57.85 25.23 -26.90
N PRO A 183 57.85 25.51 -28.23
CA PRO A 183 58.00 24.48 -29.27
C PRO A 183 59.46 24.10 -29.58
N LYS A 184 59.68 22.90 -30.13
CA LYS A 184 60.94 22.48 -30.78
C LYS A 184 60.70 21.85 -32.17
N ARG A 185 61.74 21.89 -33.01
CA ARG A 185 61.68 21.92 -34.49
C ARG A 185 61.51 20.54 -35.19
N LYS A 186 60.97 20.62 -36.42
CA LYS A 186 60.82 19.56 -37.45
C LYS A 186 62.09 18.75 -37.77
N LYS A 187 61.93 17.51 -38.27
CA LYS A 187 62.66 16.93 -39.44
C LYS A 187 62.13 15.52 -39.85
N GLY A 188 62.01 15.25 -41.17
CA GLY A 188 61.71 13.94 -41.81
C GLY A 188 60.26 13.44 -41.64
N PHE A 189 59.46 13.06 -42.65
CA PHE A 189 59.65 12.76 -44.09
C PHE A 189 60.47 11.50 -44.41
N LEU A 190 59.79 10.38 -44.69
CA LEU A 190 59.86 9.62 -45.95
C LEU A 190 58.68 8.61 -46.05
N TRP A 191 58.38 8.15 -47.27
CA TRP A 191 57.30 7.21 -47.65
C TRP A 191 57.91 5.88 -48.11
N TRP A 192 57.38 4.74 -47.66
CA TRP A 192 56.85 3.64 -48.50
C TRP A 192 56.17 2.58 -47.61
#